data_AF-A0A842TK60-F1
#
_entry.id   AF-A0A842TK60-F1
#
_cell.length_a   1.000
_cell.length_b   1.000
_cell.length_c   1.000
_cell.angle_alpha   90.00
_cell.angle_beta   90.00
_cell.angle_gamma   90.00
#
_symmetry.space_group_name_H-M   'P 1'
#
loop_
_entity.id
_entity.type
_entity.pdbx_description
1 polymer ?
#
loop_
_entity_poly.entity_id
_entity_poly.type
_entity_poly.pdbx_seq_one_letter_code
_entity_poly.pdbx_strand_id
1 'polypeptide(L)'
;MNLTFSKIYGGDLISLNYNGTEYLDQTNSASINIFECSNGITRVVPMDYINYTSNQINSEIKVLELGPLFGKLEIKNNISGFEFIRTIIIYWNDSFVDFKIKLRSNQPEAALVTQRIPLNIENSTVRLGSQYGSHVPQGWKEKLTVNLPAMYWATVYNDSVGLGLVDYGLISKRIFNDSIYLDLYHKSATEAEPDNTKVYRENKEVTLNFAIFPYMNNISQVYTEIHQPIYLNGYEYNFPIYYLLSSNHTGLLPKNFSLLTINDSRILLTRLNEINGNISLRLVNADIKNNISFSLKFADEIHENFLD
;
A
#
# COMPACT_ATOMS: atom_id res chain seq x y z
N MET A 1 -12.86 -23.89 -17.48
CA MET A 1 -12.79 -23.57 -18.91
C MET A 1 -11.49 -22.82 -19.19
N ASN A 2 -10.67 -23.29 -20.15
CA ASN A 2 -9.44 -22.60 -20.55
C ASN A 2 -9.62 -21.86 -21.88
N LEU A 3 -9.58 -20.53 -21.83
CA LEU A 3 -9.42 -19.63 -22.97
C LEU A 3 -8.00 -19.03 -22.91
N THR A 4 -7.57 -18.37 -24.00
CA THR A 4 -6.20 -17.85 -24.12
C THR A 4 -6.17 -16.49 -24.80
N PHE A 5 -5.36 -15.57 -24.28
CA PHE A 5 -5.19 -14.21 -24.77
C PHE A 5 -3.76 -13.90 -25.21
N SER A 6 -3.63 -12.94 -26.12
CA SER A 6 -2.37 -12.49 -26.73
C SER A 6 -2.11 -10.98 -26.62
N LYS A 7 -3.06 -10.18 -26.10
CA LYS A 7 -2.91 -8.71 -25.95
C LYS A 7 -3.91 -8.08 -24.98
N ILE A 8 -3.41 -7.15 -24.17
CA ILE A 8 -4.15 -6.10 -23.44
C ILE A 8 -3.29 -4.83 -23.49
N TYR A 9 -3.88 -3.68 -23.80
CA TYR A 9 -3.30 -2.38 -23.52
C TYR A 9 -3.99 -1.71 -22.32
N GLY A 10 -3.34 -0.70 -21.73
CA GLY A 10 -3.77 -0.08 -20.48
C GLY A 10 -5.17 0.53 -20.56
N GLY A 11 -6.16 -0.15 -19.96
CA GLY A 11 -7.56 0.28 -19.88
C GLY A 11 -8.58 -0.66 -20.53
N ASP A 12 -8.14 -1.63 -21.34
CA ASP A 12 -9.06 -2.52 -22.08
C ASP A 12 -9.85 -3.47 -21.17
N LEU A 13 -11.17 -3.60 -21.42
CA LEU A 13 -12.05 -4.50 -20.67
C LEU A 13 -12.19 -5.82 -21.42
N ILE A 14 -11.35 -6.79 -21.06
CA ILE A 14 -11.09 -8.00 -21.85
C ILE A 14 -11.40 -9.28 -21.03
N SER A 15 -12.31 -10.11 -21.57
CA SER A 15 -12.95 -11.23 -20.87
C SER A 15 -12.32 -12.60 -21.17
N LEU A 16 -11.66 -13.20 -20.18
CA LEU A 16 -11.22 -14.61 -20.08
C LEU A 16 -9.77 -15.02 -20.51
N ASN A 17 -8.77 -14.92 -19.59
CA ASN A 17 -8.00 -16.06 -18.96
C ASN A 17 -6.41 -16.00 -18.82
N TYR A 18 -5.71 -16.25 -17.64
CA TYR A 18 -4.21 -16.42 -17.32
C TYR A 18 -3.64 -17.69 -16.59
N ASN A 19 -2.40 -18.11 -16.89
CA ASN A 19 -1.25 -18.46 -15.99
C ASN A 19 0.07 -18.49 -16.82
N GLY A 20 1.32 -18.52 -16.31
CA GLY A 20 1.94 -18.40 -14.96
C GLY A 20 3.47 -18.15 -15.11
N THR A 21 4.34 -17.70 -14.17
CA THR A 21 4.37 -17.37 -12.71
C THR A 21 5.44 -16.23 -12.46
N GLU A 22 6.30 -15.92 -11.45
CA GLU A 22 6.76 -16.12 -10.01
C GLU A 22 7.91 -15.04 -9.77
N TYR A 23 8.76 -14.78 -8.74
CA TYR A 23 9.04 -14.84 -7.25
C TYR A 23 10.45 -14.15 -7.05
N LEU A 24 11.01 -13.40 -6.04
CA LEU A 24 10.93 -13.07 -4.57
C LEU A 24 12.03 -11.96 -4.24
N ASP A 25 12.46 -11.40 -3.06
CA ASP A 25 12.06 -11.20 -1.62
C ASP A 25 13.11 -10.34 -0.79
N GLN A 26 12.82 -9.94 0.48
CA GLN A 26 13.67 -9.52 1.67
C GLN A 26 14.73 -8.36 1.64
N THR A 27 15.03 -7.50 2.66
CA THR A 27 14.43 -7.00 3.96
C THR A 27 15.21 -5.74 4.51
N ASN A 28 14.57 -4.74 5.18
CA ASN A 28 15.09 -3.64 6.07
C ASN A 28 14.03 -2.55 6.50
N SER A 29 14.34 -1.53 7.37
CA SER A 29 13.38 -0.79 8.26
C SER A 29 13.40 0.80 8.28
N ALA A 30 12.57 1.50 9.11
CA ALA A 30 12.13 2.93 8.94
C ALA A 30 12.01 3.88 10.21
N SER A 31 11.80 5.22 10.05
CA SER A 31 11.82 6.26 11.14
C SER A 31 11.07 7.62 10.89
N ILE A 32 10.37 8.22 11.87
CA ILE A 32 9.40 9.39 11.76
C ILE A 32 10.01 10.83 11.70
N ASN A 33 9.27 11.80 11.10
CA ASN A 33 9.56 13.26 11.06
C ASN A 33 8.29 14.14 11.29
N ILE A 34 8.35 15.21 12.09
CA ILE A 34 7.19 16.09 12.42
C ILE A 34 7.45 17.55 11.99
N PHE A 35 6.39 18.28 11.61
CA PHE A 35 6.45 19.70 11.22
C PHE A 35 5.45 20.55 12.03
N GLU A 36 5.93 21.68 12.55
CA GLU A 36 5.12 22.78 13.10
C GLU A 36 5.04 23.90 12.05
N CYS A 37 3.87 24.54 11.90
CA CYS A 37 3.60 25.47 10.80
C CYS A 37 3.14 26.84 11.34
N SER A 38 4.10 27.74 11.57
CA SER A 38 3.86 29.02 12.25
C SER A 38 3.24 30.09 11.34
N ASN A 39 2.04 30.54 11.72
CA ASN A 39 1.35 31.79 11.34
C ASN A 39 1.35 32.25 9.86
N GLY A 40 0.16 32.24 9.26
CA GLY A 40 -0.05 32.56 7.85
C GLY A 40 0.22 34.01 7.44
N ILE A 41 1.26 34.19 6.62
CA ILE A 41 1.41 35.26 5.62
C ILE A 41 1.86 34.59 4.32
N THR A 42 1.38 35.07 3.16
CA THR A 42 1.72 34.51 1.84
C THR A 42 3.16 34.86 1.41
N ARG A 43 4.14 34.27 2.09
CA ARG A 43 5.53 34.14 1.65
C ARG A 43 5.85 32.66 1.46
N VAL A 44 6.85 32.36 0.63
CA VAL A 44 7.52 31.05 0.68
C VAL A 44 8.38 31.03 1.95
N VAL A 45 7.75 30.67 3.07
CA VAL A 45 8.45 30.45 4.34
C VAL A 45 9.23 29.14 4.21
N PRO A 46 10.53 29.10 4.54
CA PRO A 46 11.23 27.83 4.65
C PRO A 46 10.58 27.02 5.79
N MET A 47 10.10 25.81 5.51
CA MET A 47 9.64 24.91 6.56
C MET A 47 10.83 24.60 7.48
N ASP A 48 10.73 24.93 8.77
CA ASP A 48 11.73 24.52 9.76
C ASP A 48 11.56 23.03 10.10
N TYR A 49 12.59 22.24 9.79
CA TYR A 49 12.57 20.78 9.96
C TYR A 49 12.96 20.38 11.39
N ILE A 50 11.98 20.21 12.29
CA ILE A 50 12.23 19.69 13.65
C ILE A 50 12.44 18.16 13.59
N ASN A 51 13.67 17.76 13.29
CA ASN A 51 14.10 16.36 13.23
C ASN A 51 14.28 15.77 14.64
N TYR A 52 13.19 15.31 15.26
CA TYR A 52 13.27 14.52 16.50
C TYR A 52 13.93 13.15 16.25
N THR A 53 15.19 13.01 16.66
CA THR A 53 15.89 11.72 16.64
C THR A 53 15.45 10.84 17.83
N SER A 54 15.64 9.52 17.72
CA SER A 54 15.24 8.53 18.75
C SER A 54 15.70 8.87 20.16
N ASN A 55 16.84 9.56 20.29
CA ASN A 55 17.50 9.82 21.57
C ASN A 55 16.91 11.03 22.32
N GLN A 56 15.94 11.74 21.73
CA GLN A 56 15.26 12.90 22.33
C GLN A 56 13.79 12.63 22.70
N ILE A 57 13.29 11.42 22.49
CA ILE A 57 11.88 11.08 22.66
C ILE A 57 11.74 10.01 23.75
N ASN A 58 11.16 10.37 24.90
CA ASN A 58 10.74 9.39 25.91
C ASN A 58 9.69 8.46 25.29
N SER A 59 10.14 7.26 24.91
CA SER A 59 9.36 6.27 24.18
C SER A 59 9.14 5.03 25.05
N GLU A 60 7.90 4.66 25.32
CA GLU A 60 7.56 3.35 25.90
C GLU A 60 7.65 2.32 24.77
N ILE A 61 8.53 1.33 24.91
CA ILE A 61 8.62 0.20 23.98
C ILE A 61 8.17 -1.06 24.72
N LYS A 62 7.16 -1.74 24.17
CA LYS A 62 6.53 -2.92 24.76
C LYS A 62 6.37 -4.01 23.72
N VAL A 63 6.85 -5.21 24.02
CA VAL A 63 6.46 -6.42 23.26
C VAL A 63 5.03 -6.78 23.66
N LEU A 64 4.13 -6.83 22.68
CA LEU A 64 2.75 -7.24 22.88
C LEU A 64 2.56 -8.75 22.67
N GLU A 65 3.29 -9.34 21.73
CA GLU A 65 3.09 -10.72 21.29
C GLU A 65 4.38 -11.32 20.71
N LEU A 66 4.64 -12.59 21.02
CA LEU A 66 5.73 -13.40 20.46
C LEU A 66 5.15 -14.75 20.04
N GLY A 67 4.41 -14.76 18.94
CA GLY A 67 3.83 -15.98 18.37
C GLY A 67 4.79 -16.68 17.40
N PRO A 68 4.56 -17.97 17.09
CA PRO A 68 5.33 -18.70 16.08
C PRO A 68 5.05 -18.24 14.64
N LEU A 69 3.98 -17.47 14.42
CA LEU A 69 3.60 -16.94 13.10
C LEU A 69 3.91 -15.45 12.91
N PHE A 70 4.01 -14.68 14.01
CA PHE A 70 4.39 -13.27 13.97
C PHE A 70 4.78 -12.76 15.37
N GLY A 71 5.64 -11.74 15.40
CA GLY A 71 5.93 -10.91 16.57
C GLY A 71 5.20 -9.57 16.49
N LYS A 72 4.83 -9.00 17.64
CA LYS A 72 4.14 -7.70 17.73
C LYS A 72 4.79 -6.79 18.77
N LEU A 73 5.25 -5.64 18.32
CA LEU A 73 5.82 -4.58 19.16
C LEU A 73 4.86 -3.39 19.21
N GLU A 74 4.81 -2.68 20.33
CA GLU A 74 4.19 -1.37 20.46
C GLU A 74 5.24 -0.35 20.89
N ILE A 75 5.24 0.81 20.22
CA ILE A 75 6.01 1.98 20.60
C ILE A 75 5.02 3.11 20.87
N LYS A 76 4.91 3.56 22.13
CA LYS A 76 4.20 4.80 22.46
C LYS A 76 5.18 5.96 22.62
N ASN A 77 4.82 7.12 22.09
CA ASN A 77 5.61 8.33 22.26
C ASN A 77 4.73 9.59 22.19
N ASN A 78 5.10 10.61 22.96
CA ASN A 78 4.49 11.95 22.87
C ASN A 78 5.50 12.92 22.25
N ILE A 79 5.10 13.65 21.21
CA ILE A 79 5.95 14.65 20.53
C ILE A 79 5.06 15.82 20.08
N SER A 80 5.44 17.06 20.39
CA SER A 80 4.72 18.30 19.99
C SER A 80 3.19 18.20 20.08
N GLY A 81 2.66 17.83 21.26
CA GLY A 81 1.21 17.75 21.50
C GLY A 81 0.48 16.59 20.81
N PHE A 82 1.20 15.70 20.12
CA PHE A 82 0.66 14.45 19.56
C PHE A 82 1.04 13.24 20.41
N GLU A 83 0.06 12.41 20.74
CA GLU A 83 0.27 11.05 21.27
C GLU A 83 0.27 10.08 20.09
N PHE A 84 1.35 9.29 19.96
CA PHE A 84 1.44 8.21 18.98
C PHE A 84 1.46 6.87 19.70
N ILE A 85 0.65 5.92 19.23
CA ILE A 85 0.74 4.50 19.57
C ILE A 85 0.99 3.75 18.27
N ARG A 86 2.20 3.20 18.12
CA ARG A 86 2.67 2.56 16.88
C ARG A 86 2.85 1.08 17.11
N THR A 87 1.92 0.28 16.62
CA THR A 87 2.06 -1.18 16.59
C THR A 87 2.85 -1.57 15.35
N ILE A 88 3.93 -2.32 15.53
CA ILE A 88 4.73 -2.92 14.46
C ILE A 88 4.48 -4.43 14.51
N ILE A 89 4.17 -5.05 13.36
CA ILE A 89 4.00 -6.50 13.23
C ILE A 89 5.05 -7.02 12.25
N ILE A 90 5.73 -8.10 12.63
CA ILE A 90 6.73 -8.79 11.80
C ILE A 90 6.28 -10.25 11.69
N TYR A 91 6.06 -10.73 10.48
CA TYR A 91 5.55 -12.07 10.21
C TYR A 91 6.69 -13.09 10.09
N TRP A 92 6.38 -14.37 10.30
CA TRP A 92 7.32 -15.46 10.12
C TRP A 92 7.42 -15.86 8.64
N ASN A 93 8.65 -15.87 8.10
CA ASN A 93 8.93 -16.23 6.70
C ASN A 93 8.19 -15.34 5.68
N ASP A 94 8.08 -14.05 5.99
CA ASP A 94 7.60 -12.99 5.09
C ASP A 94 8.45 -11.74 5.34
N SER A 95 8.71 -10.95 4.30
CA SER A 95 9.44 -9.69 4.35
C SER A 95 8.57 -8.47 4.68
N PHE A 96 7.24 -8.64 4.74
CA PHE A 96 6.34 -7.58 5.20
C PHE A 96 6.55 -7.20 6.67
N VAL A 97 6.63 -5.89 6.89
CA VAL A 97 6.55 -5.28 8.23
C VAL A 97 5.39 -4.28 8.24
N ASP A 98 4.33 -4.63 8.96
CA ASP A 98 3.14 -3.78 9.13
C ASP A 98 3.39 -2.70 10.19
N PHE A 99 2.85 -1.51 9.92
CA PHE A 99 2.77 -0.38 10.84
C PHE A 99 1.33 0.07 10.99
N LYS A 100 0.78 -0.11 12.19
CA LYS A 100 -0.50 0.44 12.60
C LYS A 100 -0.26 1.60 13.55
N ILE A 101 -0.50 2.82 13.08
CA ILE A 101 -0.34 4.04 13.86
C ILE A 101 -1.71 4.53 14.31
N LYS A 102 -1.93 4.57 15.63
CA LYS A 102 -2.88 5.51 16.21
C LYS A 102 -2.16 6.83 16.46
N LEU A 103 -2.72 7.91 15.94
CA LEU A 103 -2.24 9.27 16.16
C LEU A 103 -3.37 10.04 16.83
N ARG A 104 -3.05 10.68 17.96
CA ARG A 104 -3.95 11.59 18.65
C ARG A 104 -3.40 12.99 18.67
N SER A 105 -4.24 13.96 18.36
CA SER A 105 -3.89 15.38 18.29
C SER A 105 -4.54 16.15 19.44
N ASN A 106 -3.72 16.71 20.32
CA ASN A 106 -4.13 17.76 21.25
C ASN A 106 -3.73 19.17 20.75
N GLN A 107 -3.18 19.27 19.53
CA GLN A 107 -2.70 20.54 18.97
C GLN A 107 -3.86 21.48 18.61
N PRO A 108 -3.95 22.70 19.19
CA PRO A 108 -4.97 23.68 18.82
C PRO A 108 -4.73 24.28 17.42
N GLU A 109 -3.46 24.42 17.02
CA GLU A 109 -3.03 25.08 15.78
C GLU A 109 -3.00 24.14 14.56
N ALA A 110 -2.50 24.66 13.44
CA ALA A 110 -2.28 23.90 12.20
C ALA A 110 -1.00 23.06 12.27
N ALA A 111 -1.05 21.86 11.67
CA ALA A 111 0.06 20.92 11.75
C ALA A 111 0.08 19.94 10.58
N LEU A 112 1.28 19.48 10.22
CA LEU A 112 1.52 18.39 9.28
C LEU A 112 2.43 17.34 9.93
N VAL A 113 1.91 16.14 10.13
CA VAL A 113 2.66 15.02 10.72
C VAL A 113 3.00 14.03 9.61
N THR A 114 4.27 13.61 9.52
CA THR A 114 4.72 12.66 8.49
C THR A 114 5.42 11.43 9.05
N GLN A 115 5.19 10.27 8.44
CA GLN A 115 6.11 9.14 8.59
C GLN A 115 7.18 9.30 7.52
N ARG A 116 8.42 9.60 7.93
CA ARG A 116 9.59 9.43 7.05
C ARG A 116 9.95 7.94 6.98
N ILE A 117 10.55 7.52 5.89
CA ILE A 117 11.07 6.18 5.66
C ILE A 117 12.42 6.39 4.95
N PRO A 118 13.56 6.42 5.68
CA PRO A 118 14.86 6.51 5.05
C PRO A 118 15.13 5.25 4.23
N LEU A 119 15.71 5.42 3.05
CA LEU A 119 15.90 4.35 2.06
C LEU A 119 17.36 3.90 1.97
N ASN A 120 18.29 4.87 1.90
CA ASN A 120 19.71 4.62 1.63
C ASN A 120 19.95 3.81 0.32
N ILE A 121 19.14 4.07 -0.71
CA ILE A 121 19.21 3.41 -2.02
C ILE A 121 19.84 4.37 -3.04
N GLU A 122 21.16 4.24 -3.24
CA GLU A 122 21.90 5.04 -4.22
C GLU A 122 21.40 4.82 -5.66
N ASN A 123 21.52 5.84 -6.51
CA ASN A 123 21.22 5.81 -7.94
C ASN A 123 19.79 5.37 -8.32
N SER A 124 18.87 5.36 -7.36
CA SER A 124 17.54 4.76 -7.43
C SER A 124 16.62 5.19 -8.60
N THR A 125 15.45 4.55 -8.67
CA THR A 125 14.27 4.84 -9.49
C THR A 125 13.03 4.80 -8.60
N VAL A 126 12.19 5.83 -8.73
CA VAL A 126 10.88 5.92 -8.07
C VAL A 126 9.78 5.42 -9.00
N ARG A 127 8.84 4.62 -8.48
CA ARG A 127 7.58 4.29 -9.15
C ARG A 127 6.41 4.40 -8.16
N LEU A 128 5.31 5.01 -8.61
CA LEU A 128 4.11 5.22 -7.82
C LEU A 128 2.90 4.51 -8.44
N GLY A 129 2.03 3.94 -7.60
CA GLY A 129 0.75 3.37 -8.03
C GLY A 129 -0.19 4.45 -8.57
N SER A 130 -0.86 4.15 -9.68
CA SER A 130 -1.88 5.02 -10.28
C SER A 130 -3.08 4.18 -10.74
N GLN A 131 -4.17 4.83 -11.15
CA GLN A 131 -5.36 4.11 -11.57
C GLN A 131 -5.05 3.16 -12.75
N TYR A 132 -5.27 1.86 -12.54
CA TYR A 132 -4.98 0.77 -13.49
C TYR A 132 -3.52 0.71 -13.99
N GLY A 133 -2.55 1.18 -13.21
CA GLY A 133 -1.15 1.19 -13.65
C GLY A 133 -0.19 1.79 -12.64
N SER A 134 0.92 2.30 -13.16
CA SER A 134 1.95 2.98 -12.37
C SER A 134 2.72 3.99 -13.21
N HIS A 135 3.37 4.95 -12.56
CA HIS A 135 4.16 5.96 -13.24
C HIS A 135 5.50 6.21 -12.53
N VAL A 136 6.50 6.63 -13.32
CA VAL A 136 7.73 7.25 -12.80
C VAL A 136 7.50 8.76 -12.88
N PRO A 137 7.42 9.49 -11.75
CA PRO A 137 7.13 10.92 -11.78
C PRO A 137 8.28 11.71 -12.44
N GLN A 138 7.93 12.70 -13.27
CA GLN A 138 8.93 13.53 -13.96
C GLN A 138 9.71 14.40 -12.96
N GLY A 139 11.01 14.60 -13.21
CA GLY A 139 11.87 15.46 -12.38
C GLY A 139 12.16 14.92 -10.98
N TRP A 140 11.88 13.65 -10.68
CA TRP A 140 11.95 13.13 -9.31
C TRP A 140 13.36 13.18 -8.69
N LYS A 141 14.42 13.02 -9.49
CA LYS A 141 15.83 13.23 -9.06
C LYS A 141 16.19 14.71 -8.82
N GLU A 142 15.36 15.64 -9.26
CA GLU A 142 15.68 17.08 -9.36
C GLU A 142 14.96 17.95 -8.31
N LYS A 143 14.67 17.36 -7.13
CA LYS A 143 13.98 17.93 -5.96
C LYS A 143 12.45 17.99 -6.05
N LEU A 144 11.80 16.83 -5.96
CA LEU A 144 10.39 16.77 -5.56
C LEU A 144 10.23 17.10 -4.06
N THR A 145 10.17 18.39 -3.75
CA THR A 145 9.64 18.87 -2.45
C THR A 145 8.11 18.78 -2.35
N VAL A 146 7.45 18.49 -3.48
CA VAL A 146 5.99 18.45 -3.67
C VAL A 146 5.45 17.05 -3.37
N ASN A 147 4.28 17.01 -2.73
CA ASN A 147 3.53 15.77 -2.50
C ASN A 147 2.91 15.26 -3.80
N LEU A 148 3.06 13.97 -4.09
CA LEU A 148 2.48 13.31 -5.26
C LEU A 148 1.30 12.41 -4.89
N PRO A 149 0.25 12.35 -5.73
CA PRO A 149 -0.83 11.39 -5.58
C PRO A 149 -0.35 9.98 -5.98
N ALA A 150 -0.52 9.01 -5.09
CA ALA A 150 -0.12 7.62 -5.32
C ALA A 150 -1.13 6.65 -4.68
N MET A 151 -1.79 5.84 -5.51
CA MET A 151 -2.80 4.87 -5.09
C MET A 151 -2.16 3.61 -4.49
N TYR A 152 -2.51 3.31 -3.23
CA TYR A 152 -2.24 2.07 -2.48
C TYR A 152 -0.77 1.67 -2.26
N TRP A 153 0.15 2.11 -3.11
CA TRP A 153 1.55 1.74 -3.02
C TRP A 153 2.50 2.76 -3.67
N ALA A 154 3.76 2.69 -3.25
CA ALA A 154 4.91 3.31 -3.87
C ALA A 154 6.09 2.36 -3.78
N THR A 155 7.10 2.54 -4.64
CA THR A 155 8.36 1.82 -4.48
C THR A 155 9.55 2.63 -4.97
N VAL A 156 10.70 2.40 -4.34
CA VAL A 156 11.98 3.00 -4.70
C VAL A 156 13.03 1.90 -4.70
N TYR A 157 13.75 1.77 -5.81
CA TYR A 157 14.71 0.67 -6.04
C TYR A 157 15.91 1.14 -6.84
N ASN A 158 16.99 0.37 -6.83
CA ASN A 158 18.07 0.46 -7.80
C ASN A 158 18.31 -0.92 -8.43
N ASP A 159 19.50 -1.11 -9.00
CA ASP A 159 19.90 -2.31 -9.72
C ASP A 159 20.16 -3.54 -8.82
N SER A 160 20.17 -3.34 -7.49
CA SER A 160 20.55 -4.35 -6.48
C SER A 160 19.52 -4.54 -5.35
N VAL A 161 18.83 -3.47 -4.94
CA VAL A 161 17.91 -3.45 -3.77
C VAL A 161 16.74 -2.50 -3.98
N GLY A 162 15.66 -2.68 -3.21
CA GLY A 162 14.63 -1.66 -3.08
C GLY A 162 13.68 -1.83 -1.91
N LEU A 163 12.79 -0.85 -1.79
CA LEU A 163 11.73 -0.80 -0.80
C LEU A 163 10.39 -0.58 -1.48
N GLY A 164 9.49 -1.54 -1.31
CA GLY A 164 8.05 -1.39 -1.51
C GLY A 164 7.40 -0.79 -0.27
N LEU A 165 6.37 0.01 -0.49
CA LEU A 165 5.52 0.61 0.53
C LEU A 165 4.08 0.43 0.07
N VAL A 166 3.23 -0.18 0.90
CA VAL A 166 1.78 -0.30 0.70
C VAL A 166 1.04 0.44 1.80
N ASP A 167 -0.15 0.96 1.51
CA ASP A 167 -0.93 1.76 2.46
C ASP A 167 -2.44 1.61 2.30
N TYR A 168 -3.15 1.84 3.41
CA TYR A 168 -4.60 1.91 3.44
C TYR A 168 -5.08 3.37 3.41
N GLY A 169 -5.12 3.95 2.20
CA GLY A 169 -5.71 5.27 1.93
C GLY A 169 -4.81 6.49 2.13
N LEU A 170 -3.49 6.32 2.28
CA LEU A 170 -2.51 7.40 2.42
C LEU A 170 -2.09 7.92 1.05
N ILE A 171 -3.02 8.59 0.36
CA ILE A 171 -2.88 9.00 -1.05
C ILE A 171 -1.74 9.97 -1.33
N SER A 172 -1.23 10.68 -0.31
CA SER A 172 -0.18 11.70 -0.43
C SER A 172 1.18 11.12 -0.07
N LYS A 173 2.10 11.10 -1.04
CA LYS A 173 3.46 10.56 -0.88
C LYS A 173 4.48 11.54 -1.47
N ARG A 174 5.51 11.90 -0.69
CA ARG A 174 6.62 12.77 -1.12
C ARG A 174 7.92 11.98 -1.05
N ILE A 175 8.81 12.14 -2.03
CA ILE A 175 10.09 11.42 -2.07
C ILE A 175 11.22 12.43 -2.24
N PHE A 176 12.07 12.53 -1.22
CA PHE A 176 13.03 13.61 -1.04
C PHE A 176 14.19 13.15 -0.16
N ASN A 177 15.44 13.52 -0.49
CA ASN A 177 16.66 13.15 0.24
C ASN A 177 16.68 11.68 0.69
N ASP A 178 16.63 10.77 -0.30
CA ASP A 178 16.69 9.31 -0.13
C ASP A 178 15.73 8.77 0.94
N SER A 179 14.55 9.38 0.99
CA SER A 179 13.50 9.06 1.96
C SER A 179 12.11 9.18 1.32
N ILE A 180 11.20 8.25 1.64
CA ILE A 180 9.76 8.44 1.41
C ILE A 180 9.19 9.20 2.62
N TYR A 181 8.20 10.06 2.38
CA TYR A 181 7.38 10.70 3.39
C TYR A 181 5.91 10.38 3.10
N LEU A 182 5.22 9.78 4.06
CA LEU A 182 3.76 9.66 4.10
C LEU A 182 3.19 10.78 4.95
N ASP A 183 2.16 11.47 4.48
CA ASP A 183 1.39 12.36 5.34
C ASP A 183 0.44 11.53 6.22
N LEU A 184 0.59 11.61 7.54
CA LEU A 184 -0.22 10.88 8.52
C LEU A 184 -1.43 11.70 9.00
N TYR A 185 -1.23 13.00 9.18
CA TYR A 185 -2.25 13.90 9.70
C TYR A 185 -1.96 15.32 9.20
N HIS A 186 -3.00 15.98 8.69
CA HIS A 186 -2.93 17.36 8.23
C HIS A 186 -4.13 18.14 8.79
N LYS A 187 -3.84 19.24 9.49
CA LYS A 187 -4.83 20.18 10.00
C LYS A 187 -4.49 21.57 9.49
N SER A 188 -5.39 22.14 8.68
CA SER A 188 -5.23 23.48 8.11
C SER A 188 -5.52 24.59 9.12
N ALA A 189 -4.85 25.74 8.96
CA ALA A 189 -5.04 26.94 9.77
C ALA A 189 -6.31 27.74 9.42
N THR A 190 -6.78 27.64 8.17
CA THR A 190 -7.74 28.60 7.60
C THR A 190 -9.16 28.05 7.57
N GLU A 191 -10.16 28.91 7.77
CA GLU A 191 -11.59 28.58 7.60
C GLU A 191 -12.06 28.60 6.13
N ALA A 192 -11.12 28.56 5.17
CA ALA A 192 -11.41 28.61 3.73
C ALA A 192 -11.99 27.29 3.15
N GLU A 193 -12.19 26.28 3.98
CA GLU A 193 -12.89 25.04 3.63
C GLU A 193 -14.38 25.17 3.98
N PRO A 194 -15.30 24.60 3.18
CA PRO A 194 -16.74 24.68 3.45
C PRO A 194 -17.12 24.05 4.80
N ASP A 195 -18.22 24.51 5.41
CA ASP A 195 -18.64 24.21 6.79
C ASP A 195 -18.75 22.70 7.11
N ASN A 196 -19.08 21.89 6.10
CA ASN A 196 -19.14 20.43 6.20
C ASN A 196 -17.78 19.76 6.48
N THR A 197 -16.67 20.49 6.42
CA THR A 197 -15.32 20.00 6.76
C THR A 197 -14.97 20.11 8.25
N LYS A 198 -15.73 20.86 9.06
CA LYS A 198 -15.40 21.11 10.49
C LYS A 198 -15.21 19.81 11.29
N VAL A 199 -16.01 18.77 11.01
CA VAL A 199 -15.91 17.44 11.64
C VAL A 199 -14.50 16.83 11.50
N TYR A 200 -13.82 17.03 10.38
CA TYR A 200 -12.46 16.51 10.17
C TYR A 200 -11.39 17.26 11.00
N ARG A 201 -11.67 18.50 11.41
CA ARG A 201 -10.79 19.28 12.31
C ARG A 201 -10.92 18.84 13.77
N GLU A 202 -12.09 18.29 14.13
CA GLU A 202 -12.44 17.85 15.49
C GLU A 202 -12.06 16.40 15.77
N ASN A 203 -11.75 15.61 14.74
CA ASN A 203 -11.23 14.24 14.88
C ASN A 203 -9.84 14.23 15.53
N LYS A 204 -9.83 14.14 16.87
CA LYS A 204 -8.62 14.08 17.70
C LYS A 204 -7.92 12.72 17.70
N GLU A 205 -8.51 11.64 17.20
CA GLU A 205 -7.84 10.33 17.03
C GLU A 205 -8.03 9.86 15.57
N VAL A 206 -6.95 9.43 14.93
CA VAL A 206 -6.96 8.72 13.65
C VAL A 206 -6.20 7.41 13.77
N THR A 207 -6.62 6.38 13.03
CA THR A 207 -5.90 5.11 12.88
C THR A 207 -5.49 4.94 11.43
N LEU A 208 -4.20 4.71 11.21
CA LEU A 208 -3.54 4.68 9.90
C LEU A 208 -2.79 3.35 9.79
N ASN A 209 -2.84 2.71 8.62
CA ASN A 209 -2.15 1.44 8.38
C ASN A 209 -1.34 1.54 7.09
N PHE A 210 -0.07 1.16 7.16
CA PHE A 210 0.82 0.97 6.01
C PHE A 210 1.79 -0.17 6.32
N ALA A 211 2.41 -0.75 5.30
CA ALA A 211 3.43 -1.77 5.48
C ALA A 211 4.59 -1.55 4.51
N ILE A 212 5.79 -1.95 4.91
CA ILE A 212 6.96 -1.92 4.02
C ILE A 212 7.34 -3.35 3.61
N PHE A 213 7.71 -3.48 2.34
CA PHE A 213 8.11 -4.74 1.68
C PHE A 213 9.49 -4.52 1.05
N PRO A 214 10.58 -4.81 1.76
CA PRO A 214 11.95 -4.57 1.28
C PRO A 214 12.50 -5.80 0.57
N TYR A 215 13.29 -5.61 -0.48
CA TYR A 215 13.73 -6.70 -1.37
C TYR A 215 15.17 -6.50 -1.92
N MET A 216 15.84 -7.60 -2.24
CA MET A 216 17.10 -7.65 -3.00
C MET A 216 16.84 -8.28 -4.37
N ASN A 217 17.52 -7.83 -5.43
CA ASN A 217 17.21 -8.24 -6.80
C ASN A 217 18.37 -7.97 -7.77
N ASN A 218 18.33 -8.57 -8.96
CA ASN A 218 19.18 -8.19 -10.10
C ASN A 218 18.34 -7.44 -11.14
N ILE A 219 18.92 -6.50 -11.91
CA ILE A 219 18.21 -5.63 -12.88
C ILE A 219 17.19 -6.38 -13.76
N SER A 220 17.54 -7.58 -14.23
CA SER A 220 16.71 -8.41 -15.12
C SER A 220 15.38 -8.87 -14.52
N GLN A 221 15.25 -8.83 -13.19
CA GLN A 221 14.13 -9.39 -12.43
C GLN A 221 13.13 -8.32 -11.93
N VAL A 222 13.52 -7.04 -11.99
CA VAL A 222 12.81 -5.87 -11.42
C VAL A 222 11.36 -5.68 -11.90
N TYR A 223 10.93 -6.27 -13.03
CA TYR A 223 9.54 -6.17 -13.49
C TYR A 223 8.66 -7.33 -12.99
N THR A 224 9.17 -8.56 -12.97
CA THR A 224 8.42 -9.76 -12.53
C THR A 224 8.49 -10.02 -11.03
N GLU A 225 9.58 -9.62 -10.38
CA GLU A 225 9.87 -10.00 -8.98
C GLU A 225 9.77 -8.82 -8.01
N ILE A 226 9.67 -7.59 -8.53
CA ILE A 226 9.50 -6.35 -7.73
C ILE A 226 8.19 -5.65 -8.08
N HIS A 227 8.04 -5.15 -9.31
CA HIS A 227 6.85 -4.35 -9.68
C HIS A 227 5.56 -5.15 -9.54
N GLN A 228 5.58 -6.43 -9.91
CA GLN A 228 4.44 -7.34 -9.83
C GLN A 228 4.01 -7.64 -8.39
N PRO A 229 4.90 -8.07 -7.46
CA PRO A 229 4.55 -8.16 -6.04
C PRO A 229 4.10 -6.84 -5.42
N ILE A 230 4.81 -5.72 -5.59
CA ILE A 230 4.38 -4.47 -4.91
C ILE A 230 3.06 -3.91 -5.44
N TYR A 231 2.74 -4.13 -6.72
CA TYR A 231 1.44 -3.80 -7.28
C TYR A 231 0.36 -4.70 -6.67
N LEU A 232 0.55 -6.03 -6.68
CA LEU A 232 -0.42 -6.98 -6.14
C LEU A 232 -0.67 -6.75 -4.66
N ASN A 233 0.40 -6.71 -3.86
CA ASN A 233 0.32 -6.54 -2.42
C ASN A 233 -0.28 -5.17 -2.06
N GLY A 234 -0.06 -4.12 -2.87
CA GLY A 234 -0.74 -2.83 -2.71
C GLY A 234 -2.26 -2.94 -2.82
N TYR A 235 -2.76 -3.71 -3.78
CA TYR A 235 -4.19 -4.01 -3.90
C TYR A 235 -4.65 -4.93 -2.75
N GLU A 236 -4.00 -6.07 -2.51
CA GLU A 236 -4.43 -7.06 -1.51
C GLU A 236 -4.42 -6.51 -0.06
N TYR A 237 -3.47 -5.63 0.28
CA TYR A 237 -3.46 -4.90 1.56
C TYR A 237 -4.71 -4.03 1.79
N ASN A 238 -5.43 -3.67 0.71
CA ASN A 238 -6.68 -2.92 0.75
C ASN A 238 -7.94 -3.82 0.64
N PHE A 239 -7.79 -5.14 0.46
CA PHE A 239 -8.89 -6.13 0.39
C PHE A 239 -8.71 -7.24 1.44
N PRO A 240 -9.13 -7.02 2.70
CA PRO A 240 -8.89 -7.96 3.79
C PRO A 240 -9.62 -9.30 3.61
N ILE A 241 -9.03 -10.38 4.13
CA ILE A 241 -9.64 -11.71 4.16
C ILE A 241 -10.89 -11.69 5.05
N TYR A 242 -12.05 -11.98 4.45
CA TYR A 242 -13.30 -12.17 5.17
C TYR A 242 -13.42 -13.62 5.65
N TYR A 243 -13.70 -13.80 6.95
CA TYR A 243 -14.06 -15.09 7.52
C TYR A 243 -15.49 -15.03 8.09
N LEU A 244 -16.23 -16.13 7.94
CA LEU A 244 -17.58 -16.29 8.48
C LEU A 244 -17.64 -17.64 9.20
N LEU A 245 -18.19 -17.63 10.42
CA LEU A 245 -18.46 -18.85 11.17
C LEU A 245 -19.82 -19.40 10.75
N SER A 246 -19.85 -20.64 10.26
CA SER A 246 -21.09 -21.38 9.99
C SER A 246 -21.27 -22.52 11.00
N SER A 247 -22.50 -22.97 11.17
CA SER A 247 -22.81 -24.23 11.86
C SER A 247 -22.53 -25.42 10.95
N ASN A 248 -22.53 -26.64 11.51
CA ASN A 248 -22.51 -27.84 10.68
C ASN A 248 -23.85 -27.99 9.94
N HIS A 249 -23.83 -27.89 8.62
CA HIS A 249 -24.99 -28.11 7.74
C HIS A 249 -24.58 -28.95 6.52
N THR A 250 -25.56 -29.56 5.84
CA THR A 250 -25.38 -30.06 4.47
C THR A 250 -25.34 -28.89 3.50
N GLY A 251 -24.66 -29.05 2.36
CA GLY A 251 -24.52 -27.99 1.35
C GLY A 251 -23.98 -28.54 0.04
N LEU A 252 -24.27 -27.82 -1.05
CA LEU A 252 -23.89 -28.20 -2.41
C LEU A 252 -22.46 -27.77 -2.77
N LEU A 253 -21.94 -26.73 -2.12
CA LEU A 253 -20.58 -26.23 -2.33
C LEU A 253 -19.55 -27.07 -1.56
N PRO A 254 -18.39 -27.39 -2.16
CA PRO A 254 -17.31 -28.09 -1.48
C PRO A 254 -16.64 -27.21 -0.40
N LYS A 255 -16.04 -27.85 0.62
CA LYS A 255 -15.41 -27.16 1.76
C LYS A 255 -14.31 -26.18 1.37
N ASN A 256 -13.58 -26.49 0.30
CA ASN A 256 -12.57 -25.62 -0.31
C ASN A 256 -12.98 -25.44 -1.78
N PHE A 257 -13.01 -24.20 -2.26
CA PHE A 257 -13.44 -23.87 -3.62
C PHE A 257 -12.63 -22.67 -4.15
N SER A 258 -12.33 -22.67 -5.45
CA SER A 258 -11.83 -21.50 -6.16
C SER A 258 -12.74 -21.23 -7.36
N LEU A 259 -13.34 -20.04 -7.40
CA LEU A 259 -14.19 -19.61 -8.51
C LEU A 259 -13.39 -19.31 -9.79
N LEU A 260 -12.16 -18.79 -9.61
CA LEU A 260 -11.33 -18.18 -10.64
C LEU A 260 -9.84 -18.30 -10.26
N THR A 261 -8.98 -18.73 -11.19
CA THR A 261 -7.54 -18.92 -10.91
C THR A 261 -6.63 -18.11 -11.85
N ILE A 262 -5.91 -17.12 -11.29
CA ILE A 262 -4.91 -16.27 -11.97
C ILE A 262 -3.61 -16.31 -11.14
N ASN A 263 -2.43 -16.56 -11.74
CA ASN A 263 -1.10 -16.47 -11.12
C ASN A 263 0.08 -16.74 -12.11
N ASP A 264 0.74 -15.82 -12.81
CA ASP A 264 0.37 -14.55 -13.43
C ASP A 264 -0.32 -13.52 -12.54
N SER A 265 0.31 -13.24 -11.39
CA SER A 265 0.12 -12.03 -10.60
C SER A 265 0.38 -10.70 -11.35
N ARG A 266 0.79 -10.71 -12.64
CA ARG A 266 0.80 -9.52 -13.53
C ARG A 266 -0.59 -9.08 -14.00
N ILE A 267 -1.58 -9.97 -14.06
CA ILE A 267 -2.97 -9.59 -14.34
C ILE A 267 -3.72 -9.53 -13.03
N LEU A 268 -4.27 -8.36 -12.72
CA LEU A 268 -5.10 -8.17 -11.54
C LEU A 268 -6.57 -8.10 -11.91
N LEU A 269 -7.36 -8.89 -11.18
CA LEU A 269 -8.81 -8.78 -11.16
C LEU A 269 -9.21 -7.56 -10.32
N THR A 270 -9.51 -6.45 -10.99
CA THR A 270 -9.92 -5.19 -10.32
C THR A 270 -11.44 -5.08 -10.16
N ARG A 271 -12.22 -5.97 -10.78
CA ARG A 271 -13.67 -6.06 -10.65
C ARG A 271 -14.18 -7.43 -11.10
N LEU A 272 -15.05 -8.02 -10.30
CA LEU A 272 -15.91 -9.17 -10.61
C LEU A 272 -17.35 -8.78 -10.26
N ASN A 273 -18.28 -8.87 -11.20
CA ASN A 273 -19.71 -8.67 -10.92
C ASN A 273 -20.59 -9.31 -12.01
N GLU A 274 -21.85 -9.60 -11.68
CA GLU A 274 -22.85 -9.95 -12.70
C GLU A 274 -23.35 -8.69 -13.42
N ILE A 275 -23.65 -8.82 -14.73
CA ILE A 275 -24.40 -7.86 -15.54
C ILE A 275 -25.34 -8.67 -16.44
N ASN A 276 -26.66 -8.51 -16.28
CA ASN A 276 -27.67 -9.16 -17.11
C ASN A 276 -27.45 -10.70 -17.24
N GLY A 277 -27.27 -11.42 -16.13
CA GLY A 277 -27.02 -12.87 -16.14
C GLY A 277 -25.63 -13.30 -16.60
N ASN A 278 -24.73 -12.37 -16.94
CA ASN A 278 -23.38 -12.65 -17.43
C ASN A 278 -22.33 -12.20 -16.40
N ILE A 279 -21.30 -13.02 -16.17
CA ILE A 279 -20.17 -12.66 -15.31
C ILE A 279 -19.25 -11.68 -16.06
N SER A 280 -19.08 -10.48 -15.51
CA SER A 280 -18.18 -9.44 -16.02
C SER A 280 -16.91 -9.37 -15.17
N LEU A 281 -15.76 -9.37 -15.84
CA LEU A 281 -14.44 -9.18 -15.25
C LEU A 281 -13.80 -7.88 -15.73
N ARG A 282 -13.02 -7.22 -14.88
CA ARG A 282 -12.02 -6.23 -15.30
C ARG A 282 -10.63 -6.70 -14.90
N LEU A 283 -9.85 -7.05 -15.92
CA LEU A 283 -8.49 -7.51 -15.82
C LEU A 283 -7.53 -6.36 -16.19
N VAL A 284 -6.44 -6.18 -15.45
CA VAL A 284 -5.46 -5.10 -15.66
C VAL A 284 -4.06 -5.68 -15.70
N ASN A 285 -3.29 -5.36 -16.74
CA ASN A 285 -1.86 -5.68 -16.83
C ASN A 285 -1.04 -4.66 -16.01
N ALA A 286 -0.35 -5.13 -14.97
CA ALA A 286 0.57 -4.31 -14.16
C ALA A 286 1.91 -4.02 -14.88
N ASP A 287 2.32 -4.88 -15.82
CA ASP A 287 3.54 -4.71 -16.62
C ASP A 287 3.28 -3.89 -17.89
N ILE A 288 3.38 -2.57 -17.72
CA ILE A 288 3.15 -1.55 -18.75
C ILE A 288 4.06 -1.73 -19.99
N LYS A 289 5.18 -2.46 -19.89
CA LYS A 289 6.16 -2.57 -20.98
C LYS A 289 5.91 -3.71 -21.95
N ASN A 290 5.21 -4.77 -21.53
CA ASN A 290 5.17 -6.03 -22.28
C ASN A 290 3.74 -6.42 -22.68
N ASN A 291 3.58 -6.98 -23.88
CA ASN A 291 2.41 -7.80 -24.18
C ASN A 291 2.55 -9.10 -23.37
N ILE A 292 1.56 -9.43 -22.56
CA ILE A 292 1.54 -10.68 -21.78
C ILE A 292 0.49 -11.63 -22.36
N SER A 293 0.91 -12.86 -22.64
CA SER A 293 0.05 -13.96 -23.12
C SER A 293 -0.45 -14.76 -21.93
N PHE A 294 -1.73 -15.15 -21.94
CA PHE A 294 -2.37 -15.63 -20.73
C PHE A 294 -3.42 -16.76 -20.96
N SER A 295 -3.49 -17.83 -20.13
CA SER A 295 -4.60 -18.84 -20.08
C SER A 295 -4.92 -19.53 -18.70
N LEU A 296 -6.06 -19.16 -18.08
CA LEU A 296 -6.72 -19.47 -16.75
C LEU A 296 -7.84 -20.50 -16.81
N LYS A 297 -8.40 -20.75 -15.63
CA LYS A 297 -9.62 -21.52 -15.36
C LYS A 297 -10.66 -20.75 -14.51
N PHE A 298 -11.88 -20.57 -15.03
CA PHE A 298 -13.10 -20.51 -14.21
C PHE A 298 -13.44 -21.95 -13.77
N ALA A 299 -14.02 -22.09 -12.57
CA ALA A 299 -14.53 -23.38 -12.10
C ALA A 299 -15.53 -24.00 -13.09
N ASP A 300 -15.27 -25.24 -13.52
CA ASP A 300 -16.10 -25.95 -14.51
C ASP A 300 -17.36 -26.59 -13.89
N GLU A 301 -17.36 -26.83 -12.57
CA GLU A 301 -18.28 -27.78 -11.91
C GLU A 301 -19.31 -27.10 -10.99
N ILE A 302 -20.05 -26.09 -11.50
CA ILE A 302 -21.26 -25.56 -10.85
C ILE A 302 -22.55 -25.83 -11.65
N HIS A 303 -22.46 -26.22 -12.92
CA HIS A 303 -23.64 -26.18 -13.81
C HIS A 303 -24.37 -27.51 -14.10
N GLU A 304 -23.75 -28.69 -13.95
CA GLU A 304 -24.34 -29.94 -14.49
C GLU A 304 -24.84 -30.97 -13.47
N ASN A 305 -24.57 -30.82 -12.16
CA ASN A 305 -24.97 -31.78 -11.12
C ASN A 305 -25.84 -31.18 -9.99
N PHE A 306 -26.52 -30.06 -10.25
CA PHE A 306 -27.22 -29.26 -9.21
C PHE A 306 -28.63 -28.78 -9.61
N LEU A 307 -29.29 -29.48 -10.55
CA LEU A 307 -30.65 -29.15 -11.04
C LEU A 307 -31.62 -30.35 -11.07
N ASP A 308 -31.27 -31.46 -10.41
CA ASP A 308 -32.14 -32.60 -10.09
C ASP A 308 -32.47 -32.61 -8.58
#